data_AF-A0A2E9IQ34-F1
#
_entry.id   AF-A0A2E9IQ34-F1
#
_cell.length_a   1.000
_cell.length_b   1.000
_cell.length_c   1.000
_cell.angle_alpha   90.00
_cell.angle_beta   90.00
_cell.angle_gamma   90.00
#
_symmetry.space_group_name_H-M   'P 1'
#
loop_
_entity.id
_entity.type
_entity.pdbx_description
1 polymer ?
#
loop_
_entity_poly.entity_id
_entity_poly.type
_entity_poly.pdbx_seq_one_letter_code
_entity_poly.pdbx_strand_id
1 'polypeptide(L)'
;MPALTQQRTDGYKPFLFLFCLFALAWITLLLFAGGMTTSIQAGMAFLDWPLSNGSINPDGWLTESDKMAEHSHRLLGMKIGLLSIGLLLWTYLRESRSWVRTLARILVWVVILQGVLGGSRVRFDQLNIMSEHNILAQSFAVMHACGAMVVLGILVALTLANSRRWIEGRSGLDAPMPAGVKRWGIVATATLFLQILVGAIMRHAGAGLAIATFPLASSNSLIPAYWNFGVSIHFAHRVGAVIVTAVLLIFLGKVWGSPAAKRALGYGALVLALILGLQIFLGALTIWTVKNPYAATLHQLVGAFLLASTWGLTFLAHHSGRATNSPHNN
;
A
#
# COMPACT_ATOMS: atom_id res chain seq x y z
N MET A 1 16.20 29.61 13.46
CA MET A 1 16.20 28.16 13.07
C MET A 1 17.15 27.28 13.90
N PRO A 2 18.40 27.68 14.23
CA PRO A 2 19.35 26.80 14.95
C PRO A 2 18.83 26.33 16.32
N ALA A 3 18.24 27.23 17.11
CA ALA A 3 17.72 26.95 18.45
C ALA A 3 16.67 25.82 18.49
N LEU A 4 15.80 25.71 17.48
CA LEU A 4 14.76 24.67 17.41
C LEU A 4 15.32 23.29 17.04
N THR A 5 16.54 23.22 16.50
CA THR A 5 17.16 21.99 16.00
C THR A 5 18.30 21.47 16.87
N GLN A 6 18.69 22.21 17.91
CA GLN A 6 19.72 21.81 18.88
C GLN A 6 19.33 20.54 19.66
N GLN A 7 18.04 20.24 19.78
CA GLN A 7 17.53 19.07 20.51
C GLN A 7 17.33 17.81 19.64
N ARG A 8 17.96 17.75 18.46
CA ARG A 8 17.89 16.57 17.59
C ARG A 8 18.74 15.43 18.15
N THR A 9 18.17 14.23 18.21
CA THR A 9 18.89 13.02 18.61
C THR A 9 18.52 11.88 17.66
N ASP A 10 19.33 10.82 17.65
CA ASP A 10 19.05 9.55 16.94
C ASP A 10 18.38 8.50 17.86
N GLY A 11 18.36 8.76 19.18
CA GLY A 11 17.73 7.90 20.18
C GLY A 11 16.22 7.73 20.00
N TYR A 12 15.68 6.71 20.69
CA TYR A 12 14.27 6.32 20.61
C TYR A 12 13.34 7.40 21.19
N LYS A 13 12.27 7.70 20.46
CA LYS A 13 11.29 8.74 20.80
C LYS A 13 9.89 8.12 20.79
N PRO A 14 9.33 7.74 21.94
CA PRO A 14 8.08 6.98 21.99
C PRO A 14 6.90 7.71 21.34
N PHE A 15 6.76 9.02 21.59
CA PHE A 15 5.66 9.80 21.01
C PHE A 15 5.74 9.94 19.48
N LEU A 16 6.95 10.09 18.92
CA LEU A 16 7.12 10.14 17.47
C LEU A 16 6.78 8.79 16.85
N PHE A 17 7.22 7.69 17.47
CA PHE A 17 6.86 6.34 17.03
C PHE A 17 5.34 6.08 17.11
N LEU A 18 4.69 6.48 18.21
CA LEU A 18 3.24 6.38 18.35
C LEU A 18 2.51 7.23 17.29
N PHE A 19 3.03 8.40 16.94
CA PHE A 19 2.47 9.22 15.87
C PHE A 19 2.61 8.57 14.49
N CYS A 20 3.72 7.85 14.21
CA CYS A 20 3.85 7.02 13.02
C CYS A 20 2.82 5.88 12.99
N LEU A 21 2.61 5.18 14.11
CA LEU A 21 1.59 4.14 14.22
C LEU A 21 0.17 4.69 14.03
N PHE A 22 -0.10 5.88 14.58
CA PHE A 22 -1.36 6.57 14.39
C PHE A 22 -1.60 6.89 12.90
N ALA A 23 -0.59 7.38 12.18
CA ALA A 23 -0.68 7.59 10.74
C ALA A 23 -0.92 6.27 9.96
N LEU A 24 -0.30 5.16 10.36
CA LEU A 24 -0.55 3.84 9.78
C LEU A 24 -1.99 3.36 10.00
N ALA A 25 -2.57 3.61 11.16
CA ALA A 25 -3.97 3.29 11.44
C ALA A 25 -4.91 4.12 10.53
N TRP A 26 -4.65 5.42 10.37
CA TRP A 26 -5.47 6.26 9.50
C TRP A 26 -5.35 5.91 8.02
N ILE A 27 -4.16 5.53 7.53
CA ILE A 27 -4.03 5.16 6.12
C ILE A 27 -4.75 3.82 5.84
N THR A 28 -4.83 2.94 6.84
CA THR A 28 -5.65 1.72 6.76
C THR A 28 -7.12 2.06 6.51
N LEU A 29 -7.66 3.02 7.28
CA LEU A 29 -9.04 3.50 7.08
C LEU A 29 -9.21 4.17 5.71
N LEU A 30 -8.23 4.96 5.26
CA LEU A 30 -8.24 5.59 3.94
C LEU A 30 -8.28 4.55 2.81
N LEU A 31 -7.45 3.52 2.88
CA LEU A 31 -7.39 2.45 1.88
C LEU A 31 -8.68 1.63 1.85
N PHE A 32 -9.26 1.34 3.01
CA PHE A 32 -10.58 0.70 3.10
C PHE A 32 -11.65 1.57 2.46
N ALA A 33 -11.72 2.85 2.83
CA ALA A 33 -12.71 3.78 2.28
C ALA A 33 -12.58 3.91 0.76
N GLY A 34 -11.36 4.09 0.23
CA GLY A 34 -11.15 4.18 -1.22
C GLY A 34 -11.47 2.88 -1.96
N GLY A 35 -11.22 1.74 -1.31
CA GLY A 35 -11.69 0.43 -1.77
C GLY A 35 -13.21 0.38 -1.85
N MET A 36 -13.94 0.76 -0.78
CA MET A 36 -15.39 0.80 -0.79
C MET A 36 -15.94 1.74 -1.87
N THR A 37 -15.45 2.98 -1.95
CA THR A 37 -15.88 3.98 -2.94
C THR A 37 -15.78 3.44 -4.36
N THR A 38 -14.70 2.75 -4.69
CA THR A 38 -14.52 2.16 -6.03
C THR A 38 -15.38 0.91 -6.22
N SER A 39 -15.53 0.07 -5.19
CA SER A 39 -16.30 -1.19 -5.27
C SER A 39 -17.79 -0.96 -5.47
N ILE A 40 -18.36 0.10 -4.88
CA ILE A 40 -19.77 0.47 -5.04
C ILE A 40 -19.99 1.50 -6.16
N GLN A 41 -18.96 1.80 -6.95
CA GLN A 41 -19.00 2.77 -8.06
C GLN A 41 -19.37 4.20 -7.64
N ALA A 42 -19.11 4.58 -6.38
CA ALA A 42 -19.39 5.91 -5.84
C ALA A 42 -18.33 6.96 -6.19
N GLY A 43 -17.31 6.63 -6.97
CA GLY A 43 -16.16 7.52 -7.20
C GLY A 43 -16.44 8.78 -8.02
N MET A 44 -17.70 9.02 -8.41
CA MET A 44 -18.19 10.18 -9.17
C MET A 44 -19.52 10.72 -8.57
N ALA A 45 -19.80 10.43 -7.29
CA ALA A 45 -20.95 11.02 -6.57
C ALA A 45 -20.82 12.55 -6.44
N PHE A 46 -19.58 13.06 -6.47
CA PHE A 46 -19.26 14.47 -6.63
C PHE A 46 -18.43 14.71 -7.89
N LEU A 47 -18.93 15.55 -8.81
CA LEU A 47 -18.28 15.84 -10.09
C LEU A 47 -17.26 16.99 -10.00
N ASP A 48 -17.13 17.65 -8.85
CA ASP A 48 -16.15 18.67 -8.57
C ASP A 48 -15.03 18.17 -7.64
N TRP A 49 -13.91 18.89 -7.66
CA TRP A 49 -12.77 18.73 -6.76
C TRP A 49 -12.04 20.09 -6.73
N PRO A 50 -11.55 20.59 -5.56
CA PRO A 50 -11.31 19.88 -4.30
C PRO A 50 -12.49 19.81 -3.33
N LEU A 51 -13.54 20.58 -3.55
CA LEU A 51 -14.77 20.54 -2.75
C LEU A 51 -15.69 19.40 -3.20
N SER A 52 -16.79 19.20 -2.50
CA SER A 52 -17.86 18.26 -2.85
C SER A 52 -19.13 19.08 -3.03
N ASN A 53 -19.64 19.19 -4.26
CA ASN A 53 -20.70 20.11 -4.68
C ASN A 53 -20.50 21.54 -4.14
N GLY A 54 -19.27 22.06 -4.21
CA GLY A 54 -18.93 23.40 -3.72
C GLY A 54 -18.89 23.56 -2.19
N SER A 55 -19.02 22.48 -1.41
CA SER A 55 -19.01 22.50 0.06
C SER A 55 -17.99 21.54 0.67
N ILE A 56 -17.54 21.86 1.89
CA ILE A 56 -16.78 20.94 2.76
C ILE A 56 -17.74 20.03 3.54
N ASN A 57 -19.02 20.40 3.64
CA ASN A 57 -20.10 19.60 4.21
C ASN A 57 -21.27 19.58 3.21
N PRO A 58 -21.17 18.80 2.12
CA PRO A 58 -22.17 18.75 1.05
C PRO A 58 -23.51 18.20 1.51
N ASP A 59 -24.61 18.69 0.96
CA ASP A 59 -25.93 18.15 1.30
C ASP A 59 -26.08 16.67 0.92
N GLY A 60 -26.72 15.92 1.82
CA GLY A 60 -27.07 14.51 1.61
C GLY A 60 -25.94 13.50 1.84
N TRP A 61 -24.70 13.92 2.15
CA TRP A 61 -23.58 12.97 2.27
C TRP A 61 -23.64 12.03 3.48
N LEU A 62 -24.45 12.34 4.51
CA LEU A 62 -24.67 11.45 5.65
C LEU A 62 -25.86 10.50 5.42
N THR A 63 -26.67 10.76 4.39
CA THR A 63 -27.92 10.02 4.12
C THR A 63 -27.81 9.17 2.86
N GLU A 64 -27.05 9.63 1.86
CA GLU A 64 -26.85 8.96 0.57
C GLU A 64 -25.54 8.17 0.59
N SER A 65 -25.62 6.85 0.37
CA SER A 65 -24.50 5.94 0.62
C SER A 65 -23.28 6.15 -0.29
N ASP A 66 -23.49 6.57 -1.53
CA ASP A 66 -22.46 6.87 -2.52
C ASP A 66 -21.72 8.17 -2.17
N LYS A 67 -22.46 9.24 -1.87
CA LYS A 67 -21.91 10.50 -1.36
C LYS A 67 -21.16 10.28 -0.05
N MET A 68 -21.70 9.47 0.86
CA MET A 68 -21.04 9.12 2.12
C MET A 68 -19.69 8.45 1.86
N ALA A 69 -19.65 7.45 0.99
CA ALA A 69 -18.44 6.72 0.67
C ALA A 69 -17.38 7.62 0.01
N GLU A 70 -17.77 8.44 -0.98
CA GLU A 70 -16.83 9.32 -1.65
C GLU A 70 -16.33 10.46 -0.74
N HIS A 71 -17.24 11.15 -0.05
CA HIS A 71 -16.87 12.27 0.80
C HIS A 71 -16.01 11.81 1.98
N SER A 72 -16.35 10.68 2.62
CA SER A 72 -15.54 10.09 3.69
C SER A 72 -14.12 9.76 3.21
N HIS A 73 -13.98 9.20 2.00
CA HIS A 73 -12.67 8.93 1.40
C HIS A 73 -11.87 10.22 1.16
N ARG A 74 -12.49 11.28 0.64
CA ARG A 74 -11.87 12.61 0.44
C ARG A 74 -11.38 13.21 1.77
N LEU A 75 -12.21 13.18 2.81
CA LEU A 75 -11.86 13.66 4.16
C LEU A 75 -10.71 12.86 4.79
N LEU A 76 -10.72 11.54 4.64
CA LEU A 76 -9.61 10.69 5.08
C LEU A 76 -8.31 11.03 4.34
N GLY A 77 -8.39 11.36 3.04
CA GLY A 77 -7.26 11.82 2.24
C GLY A 77 -6.66 13.12 2.77
N MET A 78 -7.51 14.12 3.06
CA MET A 78 -7.09 15.38 3.70
C MET A 78 -6.42 15.12 5.06
N LYS A 79 -6.98 14.21 5.86
CA LYS A 79 -6.41 13.83 7.15
C LYS A 79 -5.02 13.21 7.01
N ILE A 80 -4.79 12.32 6.05
CA ILE A 80 -3.45 11.79 5.76
C ILE A 80 -2.49 12.89 5.30
N GLY A 81 -2.97 13.88 4.54
CA GLY A 81 -2.20 15.09 4.22
C GLY A 81 -1.71 15.83 5.48
N LEU A 82 -2.62 16.13 6.40
CA LEU A 82 -2.29 16.82 7.66
C LEU A 82 -1.34 16.00 8.54
N LEU A 83 -1.57 14.69 8.67
CA LEU A 83 -0.69 13.80 9.42
C LEU A 83 0.71 13.72 8.80
N SER A 84 0.81 13.74 7.47
CA SER A 84 2.09 13.74 6.75
C SER A 84 2.89 15.03 6.99
N ILE A 85 2.22 16.18 7.00
CA ILE A 85 2.83 17.47 7.37
C ILE A 85 3.29 17.45 8.83
N GLY A 86 2.44 16.97 9.74
CA GLY A 86 2.80 16.80 11.16
C GLY A 86 4.02 15.88 11.34
N LEU A 87 4.07 14.77 10.60
CA LEU A 87 5.21 13.83 10.61
C LEU A 87 6.48 14.51 10.12
N LEU A 88 6.40 15.28 9.03
CA LEU A 88 7.52 16.04 8.51
C LEU A 88 8.04 17.04 9.54
N LEU A 89 7.17 17.86 10.13
CA LEU A 89 7.56 18.87 11.11
C LEU A 89 8.18 18.22 12.35
N TRP A 90 7.54 17.21 12.92
CA TRP A 90 8.04 16.54 14.13
C TRP A 90 9.36 15.82 13.88
N THR A 91 9.47 15.07 12.77
CA THR A 91 10.71 14.42 12.36
C THR A 91 11.79 15.47 12.10
N TYR A 92 11.47 16.57 11.44
CA TYR A 92 12.43 17.65 11.19
C TYR A 92 12.96 18.27 12.49
N LEU A 93 12.13 18.45 13.50
CA LEU A 93 12.52 19.07 14.77
C LEU A 93 13.32 18.12 15.68
N ARG A 94 13.02 16.82 15.67
CA ARG A 94 13.55 15.87 16.67
C ARG A 94 14.55 14.86 16.12
N GLU A 95 14.50 14.53 14.83
CA GLU A 95 15.31 13.43 14.27
C GLU A 95 16.64 13.93 13.67
N SER A 96 17.76 13.41 14.17
CA SER A 96 19.10 13.76 13.69
C SER A 96 19.48 13.02 12.39
N ARG A 97 18.89 11.84 12.12
CA ARG A 97 19.16 11.05 10.92
C ARG A 97 18.60 11.73 9.66
N SER A 98 19.48 12.20 8.79
CA SER A 98 19.13 12.98 7.59
C SER A 98 18.22 12.22 6.62
N TRP A 99 18.46 10.92 6.43
CA TRP A 99 17.67 10.09 5.54
C TRP A 99 16.22 9.92 6.01
N VAL A 100 15.97 9.86 7.33
CA VAL A 100 14.61 9.80 7.90
C VAL A 100 13.86 11.11 7.64
N ARG A 101 14.55 12.25 7.79
CA ARG A 101 13.99 13.57 7.43
C ARG A 101 13.71 13.67 5.92
N THR A 102 14.60 13.16 5.07
CA THR A 102 14.36 13.10 3.62
C THR A 102 13.14 12.26 3.30
N LEU A 103 12.99 11.10 3.94
CA LEU A 103 11.84 10.22 3.72
C LEU A 103 10.52 10.89 4.14
N ALA A 104 10.51 11.63 5.24
CA ALA A 104 9.35 12.42 5.65
C ALA A 104 9.01 13.58 4.68
N ARG A 105 10.03 14.19 4.04
CA ARG A 105 9.81 15.19 2.97
C ARG A 105 9.20 14.55 1.72
N ILE A 106 9.74 13.40 1.31
CA ILE A 106 9.22 12.64 0.17
C ILE A 106 7.76 12.23 0.42
N LEU A 107 7.43 11.79 1.64
CA LEU A 107 6.05 11.46 2.02
C LEU A 107 5.08 12.60 1.68
N VAL A 108 5.39 13.83 2.09
CA VAL A 108 4.53 15.00 1.84
C VAL A 108 4.36 15.24 0.34
N TRP A 109 5.43 15.21 -0.44
CA TRP A 109 5.35 15.39 -1.89
C TRP A 109 4.53 14.30 -2.58
N VAL A 110 4.71 13.03 -2.18
CA VAL A 110 3.93 11.92 -2.74
C VAL A 110 2.46 12.05 -2.37
N VAL A 111 2.13 12.47 -1.15
CA VAL A 111 0.73 12.67 -0.72
C VAL A 111 0.07 13.85 -1.44
N ILE A 112 0.79 14.94 -1.71
CA ILE A 112 0.31 16.04 -2.56
C ILE A 112 0.00 15.50 -3.97
N LEU A 113 0.93 14.75 -4.56
CA LEU A 113 0.72 14.12 -5.85
C LEU A 113 -0.48 13.17 -5.84
N GLN A 114 -0.71 12.42 -4.76
CA GLN A 114 -1.89 11.57 -4.62
C GLN A 114 -3.20 12.36 -4.59
N GLY A 115 -3.22 13.51 -3.90
CA GLY A 115 -4.37 14.41 -3.90
C GLY A 115 -4.66 14.94 -5.31
N VAL A 116 -3.63 15.36 -6.04
CA VAL A 116 -3.75 15.82 -7.43
C VAL A 116 -4.24 14.68 -8.34
N LEU A 117 -3.63 13.50 -8.30
CA LEU A 117 -4.06 12.34 -9.11
C LEU A 117 -5.51 11.93 -8.81
N GLY A 118 -5.89 11.94 -7.53
CA GLY A 118 -7.27 11.67 -7.09
C GLY A 118 -8.27 12.72 -7.60
N GLY A 119 -7.92 14.00 -7.56
CA GLY A 119 -8.73 15.07 -8.14
C GLY A 119 -8.79 15.04 -9.66
N SER A 120 -7.67 14.76 -10.32
CA SER A 120 -7.58 14.65 -11.78
C SER A 120 -8.45 13.53 -12.32
N ARG A 121 -8.53 12.36 -11.66
CA ARG A 121 -9.44 11.30 -12.12
C ARG A 121 -10.91 11.72 -12.09
N VAL A 122 -11.31 12.61 -11.18
CA VAL A 122 -12.69 13.16 -11.14
C VAL A 122 -12.85 14.22 -12.22
N ARG A 123 -11.94 15.20 -12.28
CA ARG A 123 -12.07 16.34 -13.20
C ARG A 123 -12.03 15.96 -14.67
N PHE A 124 -11.25 14.93 -15.00
CA PHE A 124 -11.14 14.40 -16.36
C PHE A 124 -12.05 13.19 -16.60
N ASP A 125 -12.92 12.80 -15.67
CA ASP A 125 -13.84 11.68 -15.90
C ASP A 125 -14.75 11.94 -17.10
N GLN A 126 -15.21 10.85 -17.72
CA GLN A 126 -16.12 10.88 -18.87
C GLN A 126 -17.37 11.73 -18.64
N LEU A 127 -17.92 11.76 -17.41
CA LEU A 127 -19.08 12.59 -17.06
C LEU A 127 -18.77 14.09 -17.08
N ASN A 128 -17.52 14.47 -16.87
CA ASN A 128 -17.08 15.88 -16.87
C ASN A 128 -16.62 16.37 -18.24
N ILE A 129 -16.09 15.48 -19.09
CA ILE A 129 -15.56 15.83 -20.42
C ILE A 129 -16.44 15.38 -21.59
N MET A 130 -17.59 14.74 -21.31
CA MET A 130 -18.55 14.27 -22.31
C MET A 130 -17.93 13.32 -23.35
N SER A 131 -17.12 12.36 -22.89
CA SER A 131 -16.50 11.32 -23.73
C SER A 131 -17.16 9.96 -23.49
N GLU A 132 -17.22 9.10 -24.51
CA GLU A 132 -17.74 7.72 -24.34
C GLU A 132 -16.78 6.84 -23.53
N HIS A 133 -15.47 7.07 -23.65
CA HIS A 133 -14.42 6.34 -22.92
C HIS A 133 -13.28 7.30 -22.60
N ASN A 134 -12.70 7.20 -21.38
CA ASN A 134 -11.51 7.97 -21.06
C ASN A 134 -10.39 7.16 -20.39
N ILE A 135 -9.46 6.71 -21.23
CA ILE A 135 -8.23 6.04 -20.79
C ILE A 135 -7.36 6.94 -19.88
N LEU A 136 -7.44 8.27 -20.01
CA LEU A 136 -6.69 9.20 -19.19
C LEU A 136 -7.21 9.18 -17.73
N ALA A 137 -8.52 9.26 -17.52
CA ALA A 137 -9.12 9.17 -16.19
C ALA A 137 -8.84 7.80 -15.54
N GLN A 138 -8.92 6.71 -16.31
CA GLN A 138 -8.54 5.38 -15.84
C GLN A 138 -7.05 5.32 -15.46
N SER A 139 -6.17 5.94 -16.24
CA SER A 139 -4.73 6.01 -15.95
C SER A 139 -4.47 6.77 -14.64
N PHE A 140 -5.15 7.89 -14.40
CA PHE A 140 -5.07 8.60 -13.12
C PHE A 140 -5.55 7.75 -11.96
N ALA A 141 -6.65 6.99 -12.12
CA ALA A 141 -7.16 6.09 -11.09
C ALA A 141 -6.17 4.95 -10.76
N VAL A 142 -5.57 4.33 -11.78
CA VAL A 142 -4.54 3.29 -11.60
C VAL A 142 -3.28 3.85 -10.93
N MET A 143 -2.80 5.02 -11.36
CA MET A 143 -1.65 5.69 -10.75
C MET A 143 -1.93 6.10 -9.29
N HIS A 144 -3.15 6.56 -8.99
CA HIS A 144 -3.59 6.85 -7.63
C HIS A 144 -3.61 5.58 -6.76
N ALA A 145 -4.18 4.48 -7.27
CA ALA A 145 -4.18 3.20 -6.55
C ALA A 145 -2.76 2.68 -6.24
N CYS A 146 -1.85 2.76 -7.22
CA CYS A 146 -0.45 2.34 -7.04
C CYS A 146 0.33 3.30 -6.13
N GLY A 147 0.09 4.61 -6.27
CA GLY A 147 0.75 5.62 -5.45
C GLY A 147 0.34 5.56 -3.98
N ALA A 148 -0.89 5.17 -3.67
CA ALA A 148 -1.32 4.88 -2.30
C ALA A 148 -0.48 3.77 -1.65
N MET A 149 -0.04 2.76 -2.42
CA MET A 149 0.87 1.72 -1.94
C MET A 149 2.27 2.27 -1.62
N VAL A 150 2.74 3.25 -2.40
CA VAL A 150 4.01 3.94 -2.15
C VAL A 150 3.93 4.74 -0.84
N VAL A 151 2.83 5.48 -0.62
CA VAL A 151 2.59 6.19 0.64
C VAL A 151 2.60 5.23 1.83
N LEU A 152 1.90 4.09 1.72
CA LEU A 152 1.91 3.05 2.75
C LEU A 152 3.32 2.51 3.02
N GLY A 153 4.09 2.21 1.97
CA GLY A 153 5.47 1.74 2.09
C GLY A 153 6.39 2.76 2.79
N ILE A 154 6.25 4.05 2.47
CA ILE A 154 7.00 5.13 3.13
C ILE A 154 6.62 5.24 4.61
N LEU A 155 5.33 5.18 4.95
CA LEU A 155 4.86 5.22 6.34
C LEU A 155 5.36 4.00 7.14
N VAL A 156 5.37 2.81 6.55
CA VAL A 156 5.95 1.61 7.17
C VAL A 156 7.44 1.81 7.41
N ALA A 157 8.20 2.31 6.43
CA ALA A 157 9.63 2.56 6.58
C ALA A 157 9.92 3.60 7.68
N LEU A 158 9.17 4.71 7.74
CA LEU A 158 9.26 5.70 8.81
C LEU A 158 8.93 5.09 10.18
N THR A 159 7.89 4.27 10.26
CA THR A 159 7.49 3.60 11.51
C THR A 159 8.57 2.65 12.00
N LEU A 160 9.09 1.80 11.11
CA LEU A 160 10.17 0.87 11.44
C LEU A 160 11.44 1.62 11.84
N ALA A 161 11.82 2.68 11.13
CA ALA A 161 12.98 3.52 11.44
C ALA A 161 12.90 4.23 12.80
N ASN A 162 11.69 4.51 13.29
CA ASN A 162 11.45 5.12 14.59
C ASN A 162 11.12 4.10 15.69
N SER A 163 11.07 2.81 15.37
CA SER A 163 10.81 1.77 16.35
C SER A 163 11.99 1.58 17.30
N ARG A 164 11.69 1.24 18.56
CA ARG A 164 12.71 0.91 19.57
C ARG A 164 13.64 -0.21 19.08
N ARG A 165 13.05 -1.21 18.42
CA ARG A 165 13.74 -2.38 17.84
C ARG A 165 14.79 -1.98 16.81
N TRP A 166 14.52 -0.99 15.98
CA TRP A 166 15.47 -0.47 15.00
C TRP A 166 16.59 0.33 15.66
N ILE A 167 16.24 1.22 16.60
CA ILE A 167 17.20 2.17 17.17
C ILE A 167 18.15 1.50 18.17
N GLU A 168 17.63 0.61 19.02
CA GLU A 168 18.45 -0.05 20.05
C GLU A 168 19.19 -1.30 19.55
N GLY A 169 19.07 -1.67 18.26
CA GLY A 169 19.66 -2.89 17.69
C GLY A 169 19.05 -4.21 18.20
N ARG A 170 18.20 -4.15 19.22
CA ARG A 170 17.63 -5.31 19.91
C ARG A 170 16.72 -6.11 18.99
N SER A 171 17.23 -7.15 18.33
CA SER A 171 16.45 -8.28 17.77
C SER A 171 17.21 -9.25 16.85
N GLY A 172 18.55 -9.30 16.91
CA GLY A 172 19.32 -10.12 15.98
C GLY A 172 19.45 -9.51 14.58
N LEU A 173 19.17 -8.21 14.44
CA LEU A 173 19.54 -7.41 13.26
C LEU A 173 21.02 -7.00 13.30
N ASP A 174 21.74 -7.36 14.36
CA ASP A 174 23.15 -7.04 14.59
C ASP A 174 24.07 -7.85 13.65
N ALA A 175 23.62 -9.02 13.22
CA ALA A 175 24.33 -9.86 12.27
C ALA A 175 23.96 -9.50 10.81
N PRO A 176 24.92 -9.54 9.87
CA PRO A 176 24.62 -9.31 8.46
C PRO A 176 23.65 -10.37 7.93
N MET A 177 22.56 -9.93 7.29
CA MET A 177 21.59 -10.84 6.68
C MET A 177 22.16 -11.50 5.41
N PRO A 178 21.81 -12.78 5.14
CA PRO A 178 22.22 -13.45 3.92
C PRO A 178 21.80 -12.69 2.66
N ALA A 179 22.68 -12.64 1.65
CA ALA A 179 22.38 -11.99 0.37
C ALA A 179 21.11 -12.52 -0.30
N GLY A 180 20.82 -13.82 -0.12
CA GLY A 180 19.58 -14.44 -0.60
C GLY A 180 18.31 -13.81 -0.02
N VAL A 181 18.28 -13.50 1.28
CA VAL A 181 17.13 -12.85 1.94
C VAL A 181 16.94 -11.44 1.39
N LYS A 182 18.03 -10.67 1.27
CA LYS A 182 18.02 -9.31 0.72
C LYS A 182 17.50 -9.29 -0.73
N ARG A 183 18.09 -10.12 -1.60
CA ARG A 183 17.74 -10.19 -3.03
C ARG A 183 16.29 -10.65 -3.23
N TRP A 184 15.89 -11.75 -2.60
CA TRP A 184 14.52 -12.27 -2.76
C TRP A 184 13.46 -11.39 -2.11
N GLY A 185 13.79 -10.63 -1.07
CA GLY A 185 12.90 -9.59 -0.53
C GLY A 185 12.61 -8.47 -1.54
N ILE A 186 13.63 -8.00 -2.25
CA ILE A 186 13.47 -7.01 -3.33
C ILE A 186 12.60 -7.59 -4.46
N VAL A 187 12.92 -8.80 -4.93
CA VAL A 187 12.16 -9.47 -5.99
C VAL A 187 10.69 -9.64 -5.56
N ALA A 188 10.43 -10.14 -4.36
CA ALA A 188 9.07 -10.30 -3.83
C ALA A 188 8.31 -8.97 -3.75
N THR A 189 8.95 -7.91 -3.25
CA THR A 189 8.33 -6.58 -3.18
C THR A 189 7.99 -6.05 -4.58
N ALA A 190 8.91 -6.17 -5.54
CA ALA A 190 8.71 -5.71 -6.91
C ALA A 190 7.60 -6.50 -7.62
N THR A 191 7.62 -7.83 -7.53
CA THR A 191 6.59 -8.69 -8.15
C THR A 191 5.21 -8.44 -7.54
N LEU A 192 5.11 -8.24 -6.22
CA LEU A 192 3.85 -7.85 -5.57
C LEU A 192 3.34 -6.49 -6.06
N PHE A 193 4.22 -5.50 -6.21
CA PHE A 193 3.83 -4.19 -6.72
C PHE A 193 3.30 -4.28 -8.16
N LEU A 194 3.96 -5.07 -9.01
CA LEU A 194 3.48 -5.35 -10.37
C LEU A 194 2.14 -6.08 -10.38
N GLN A 195 1.93 -7.03 -9.47
CA GLN A 195 0.64 -7.71 -9.31
C GLN A 195 -0.48 -6.75 -8.91
N ILE A 196 -0.19 -5.80 -8.03
CA ILE A 196 -1.15 -4.74 -7.65
C ILE A 196 -1.43 -3.82 -8.84
N LEU A 197 -0.43 -3.46 -9.65
CA LEU A 197 -0.64 -2.69 -10.88
C LEU A 197 -1.59 -3.42 -11.84
N VAL A 198 -1.35 -4.70 -12.11
CA VAL A 198 -2.24 -5.53 -12.95
C VAL A 198 -3.65 -5.60 -12.35
N GLY A 199 -3.76 -5.78 -11.04
CA GLY A 199 -5.06 -5.78 -10.33
C GLY A 199 -5.79 -4.44 -10.39
N ALA A 200 -5.08 -3.32 -10.29
CA ALA A 200 -5.63 -1.97 -10.42
C ALA A 200 -6.15 -1.71 -11.83
N ILE A 201 -5.38 -2.10 -12.86
CA ILE A 201 -5.83 -2.03 -14.27
C ILE A 201 -7.09 -2.88 -14.45
N MET A 202 -7.08 -4.15 -14.02
CA MET A 202 -8.23 -5.05 -14.11
C MET A 202 -9.48 -4.43 -13.45
N ARG A 203 -9.32 -3.85 -12.26
CA ARG A 203 -10.43 -3.25 -11.51
C ARG A 203 -11.00 -2.02 -12.21
N HIS A 204 -10.15 -1.08 -12.63
CA HIS A 204 -10.59 0.16 -13.29
C HIS A 204 -11.08 -0.07 -14.72
N ALA A 205 -10.70 -1.18 -15.35
CA ALA A 205 -11.28 -1.65 -16.60
C ALA A 205 -12.62 -2.39 -16.44
N GLY A 206 -13.12 -2.57 -15.21
CA GLY A 206 -14.36 -3.32 -14.95
C GLY A 206 -14.24 -4.84 -15.16
N ALA A 207 -13.03 -5.38 -15.33
CA ALA A 207 -12.78 -6.77 -15.73
C ALA A 207 -12.79 -7.80 -14.58
N GLY A 208 -13.18 -7.39 -13.36
CA GLY A 208 -13.11 -8.23 -12.15
C GLY A 208 -13.99 -9.50 -12.18
N LEU A 209 -14.96 -9.60 -13.10
CA LEU A 209 -15.77 -10.81 -13.35
C LEU A 209 -15.65 -11.32 -14.79
N ALA A 210 -14.66 -10.86 -15.56
CA ALA A 210 -14.44 -11.33 -16.93
C ALA A 210 -14.19 -12.85 -17.01
N ILE A 211 -13.67 -13.45 -15.94
CA ILE A 211 -13.62 -14.89 -15.71
C ILE A 211 -14.43 -15.15 -14.44
N ALA A 212 -15.66 -15.62 -14.59
CA ALA A 212 -16.62 -15.74 -13.47
C ALA A 212 -16.49 -17.05 -12.67
N THR A 213 -15.50 -17.88 -12.97
CA THR A 213 -15.25 -19.16 -12.29
C THR A 213 -13.85 -19.18 -11.65
N PHE A 214 -13.72 -19.95 -10.57
CA PHE A 214 -12.46 -20.18 -9.86
C PHE A 214 -12.50 -21.56 -9.21
N PRO A 215 -11.45 -22.42 -9.31
CA PRO A 215 -10.12 -22.14 -9.86
C PRO A 215 -9.97 -22.37 -11.37
N LEU A 216 -10.96 -22.91 -12.07
CA LEU A 216 -10.92 -23.00 -13.54
C LEU A 216 -11.19 -21.64 -14.18
N ALA A 217 -10.90 -21.49 -15.47
CA ALA A 217 -11.24 -20.29 -16.25
C ALA A 217 -12.47 -20.50 -17.14
N SER A 218 -12.84 -21.76 -17.37
CA SER A 218 -14.06 -22.20 -18.05
C SER A 218 -14.53 -23.50 -17.40
N SER A 219 -15.63 -24.09 -17.90
CA SER A 219 -16.26 -25.27 -17.30
C SER A 219 -15.28 -26.42 -17.04
N ASN A 220 -14.33 -26.66 -17.96
CA ASN A 220 -13.41 -27.81 -17.90
C ASN A 220 -11.93 -27.44 -18.18
N SER A 221 -11.55 -26.16 -18.19
CA SER A 221 -10.19 -25.74 -18.53
C SER A 221 -9.65 -24.61 -17.65
N LEU A 222 -8.34 -24.68 -17.38
CA LEU A 222 -7.58 -23.59 -16.76
C LEU A 222 -7.36 -22.41 -17.72
N ILE A 223 -7.51 -22.63 -19.03
CA ILE A 223 -7.35 -21.63 -20.07
C ILE A 223 -8.73 -21.10 -20.49
N PRO A 224 -8.90 -19.76 -20.65
CA PRO A 224 -10.13 -19.19 -21.18
C PRO A 224 -10.48 -19.71 -22.58
N ALA A 225 -11.78 -19.85 -22.86
CA ALA A 225 -12.28 -20.30 -24.17
C ALA A 225 -12.21 -19.22 -25.25
N TYR A 226 -12.17 -17.94 -24.87
CA TYR A 226 -12.05 -16.80 -25.77
C TYR A 226 -11.17 -15.73 -25.12
N TRP A 227 -10.68 -14.80 -25.94
CA TRP A 227 -9.76 -13.75 -25.51
C TRP A 227 -10.26 -12.38 -25.95
N ASN A 228 -10.36 -11.48 -24.98
CA ASN A 228 -10.54 -10.05 -25.17
C ASN A 228 -9.76 -9.34 -24.05
N PHE A 229 -9.71 -8.00 -24.05
CA PHE A 229 -8.94 -7.27 -23.05
C PHE A 229 -9.31 -7.65 -21.60
N GLY A 230 -10.61 -7.73 -21.29
CA GLY A 230 -11.09 -8.05 -19.94
C GLY A 230 -10.68 -9.46 -19.48
N VAL A 231 -10.84 -10.47 -20.34
CA VAL A 231 -10.41 -11.85 -20.03
C VAL A 231 -8.90 -11.93 -19.91
N SER A 232 -8.16 -11.26 -20.81
CA SER A 232 -6.69 -11.26 -20.81
C SER A 232 -6.13 -10.65 -19.53
N ILE A 233 -6.62 -9.48 -19.09
CA ILE A 233 -6.12 -8.83 -17.87
C ILE A 233 -6.51 -9.60 -16.60
N HIS A 234 -7.71 -10.19 -16.57
CA HIS A 234 -8.13 -11.04 -15.46
C HIS A 234 -7.28 -12.31 -15.39
N PHE A 235 -7.09 -13.01 -16.51
CA PHE A 235 -6.21 -14.18 -16.56
C PHE A 235 -4.76 -13.83 -16.17
N ALA A 236 -4.22 -12.72 -16.67
CA ALA A 236 -2.90 -12.22 -16.32
C ALA A 236 -2.78 -11.96 -14.80
N HIS A 237 -3.81 -11.38 -14.17
CA HIS A 237 -3.85 -11.22 -12.72
C HIS A 237 -3.78 -12.58 -11.99
N ARG A 238 -4.49 -13.61 -12.48
CA ARG A 238 -4.47 -14.95 -11.86
C ARG A 238 -3.11 -15.64 -12.01
N VAL A 239 -2.51 -15.58 -13.19
CA VAL A 239 -1.15 -16.10 -13.44
C VAL A 239 -0.12 -15.36 -12.58
N GLY A 240 -0.22 -14.03 -12.52
CA GLY A 240 0.64 -13.20 -11.67
C GLY A 240 0.51 -13.55 -10.19
N ALA A 241 -0.69 -13.90 -9.70
CA ALA A 241 -0.89 -14.36 -8.33
C ALA A 241 -0.14 -15.68 -8.03
N VAL A 242 -0.08 -16.61 -8.99
CA VAL A 242 0.72 -17.84 -8.86
C VAL A 242 2.22 -17.52 -8.81
N ILE A 243 2.69 -16.64 -9.69
CA ILE A 243 4.10 -16.19 -9.71
C ILE A 243 4.47 -15.51 -8.38
N VAL A 244 3.65 -14.58 -7.90
CA VAL A 244 3.84 -13.91 -6.60
C VAL A 244 3.90 -14.92 -5.47
N THR A 245 3.00 -15.91 -5.46
CA THR A 245 2.97 -16.96 -4.44
C THR A 245 4.28 -17.75 -4.45
N ALA A 246 4.76 -18.19 -5.61
CA ALA A 246 6.02 -18.90 -5.72
C ALA A 246 7.22 -18.05 -5.24
N VAL A 247 7.30 -16.78 -5.65
CA VAL A 247 8.36 -15.85 -5.23
C VAL A 247 8.33 -15.63 -3.71
N LEU A 248 7.15 -15.44 -3.12
CA LEU A 248 7.00 -15.28 -1.68
C LEU A 248 7.39 -16.54 -0.91
N LEU A 249 7.02 -17.73 -1.39
CA LEU A 249 7.44 -18.99 -0.77
C LEU A 249 8.96 -19.16 -0.81
N ILE A 250 9.63 -18.76 -1.91
CA ILE A 250 11.09 -18.74 -1.97
C ILE A 250 11.66 -17.76 -0.95
N PHE A 251 11.14 -16.54 -0.86
CA PHE A 251 11.58 -15.54 0.12
C PHE A 251 11.43 -16.04 1.56
N LEU A 252 10.27 -16.60 1.90
CA LEU A 252 9.99 -17.22 3.20
C LEU A 252 10.95 -18.37 3.50
N GLY A 253 11.22 -19.23 2.52
CA GLY A 253 12.21 -20.30 2.61
C GLY A 253 13.63 -19.78 2.89
N LYS A 254 14.03 -18.67 2.26
CA LYS A 254 15.32 -18.02 2.56
C LYS A 254 15.38 -17.44 3.98
N VAL A 255 14.28 -16.89 4.49
CA VAL A 255 14.21 -16.38 5.87
C VAL A 255 14.30 -17.52 6.88
N TRP A 256 13.50 -18.58 6.72
CA TRP A 256 13.48 -19.69 7.69
C TRP A 256 14.68 -20.64 7.57
N GLY A 257 15.30 -20.73 6.39
CA GLY A 257 16.50 -21.53 6.17
C GLY A 257 17.79 -20.93 6.74
N SER A 258 17.78 -19.66 7.19
CA SER A 258 18.92 -19.04 7.85
C SER A 258 18.62 -18.82 9.34
N PRO A 259 19.43 -19.36 10.28
CA PRO A 259 19.21 -19.16 11.72
C PRO A 259 19.17 -17.68 12.12
N ALA A 260 20.06 -16.86 11.54
CA ALA A 260 20.10 -15.42 11.80
C ALA A 260 18.83 -14.71 11.31
N ALA A 261 18.41 -14.97 10.07
CA ALA A 261 17.21 -14.36 9.52
C ALA A 261 15.93 -14.87 10.19
N LYS A 262 15.86 -16.15 10.57
CA LYS A 262 14.74 -16.73 11.31
C LYS A 262 14.59 -16.07 12.68
N ARG A 263 15.70 -15.84 13.40
CA ARG A 263 15.67 -15.14 14.70
C ARG A 263 15.17 -13.70 14.56
N ALA A 264 15.64 -12.99 13.53
CA ALA A 264 15.30 -11.58 13.33
C ALA A 264 13.91 -11.36 12.69
N LEU A 265 13.51 -12.18 11.72
CA LEU A 265 12.37 -11.91 10.84
C LEU A 265 11.32 -13.04 10.88
N GLY A 266 11.56 -14.15 11.58
CA GLY A 266 10.75 -15.37 11.49
C GLY A 266 9.27 -15.19 11.87
N TYR A 267 8.97 -14.41 12.91
CA TYR A 267 7.58 -14.07 13.26
C TYR A 267 6.89 -13.25 12.17
N GLY A 268 7.60 -12.27 11.61
CA GLY A 268 7.07 -11.48 10.50
C GLY A 268 6.87 -12.32 9.24
N ALA A 269 7.75 -13.28 8.97
CA ALA A 269 7.60 -14.25 7.89
C ALA A 269 6.37 -15.16 8.10
N LEU A 270 6.09 -15.57 9.33
CA LEU A 270 4.86 -16.32 9.64
C LEU A 270 3.60 -15.50 9.38
N VAL A 271 3.57 -14.25 9.86
CA VAL A 271 2.45 -13.33 9.59
C VAL A 271 2.29 -13.11 8.09
N LEU A 272 3.39 -12.96 7.34
CA LEU A 272 3.35 -12.81 5.88
C LEU A 272 2.73 -14.03 5.18
N ALA A 273 3.05 -15.24 5.62
CA ALA A 273 2.47 -16.47 5.09
C ALA A 273 0.95 -16.54 5.35
N LEU A 274 0.50 -16.12 6.54
CA LEU A 274 -0.93 -16.06 6.87
C LEU A 274 -1.67 -15.01 6.02
N ILE A 275 -1.07 -13.83 5.84
CA ILE A 275 -1.64 -12.78 4.97
C ILE A 275 -1.72 -13.26 3.52
N LEU A 276 -0.72 -14.00 3.03
CA LEU A 276 -0.75 -14.58 1.68
C LEU A 276 -1.91 -15.57 1.51
N GLY A 277 -2.10 -16.47 2.48
CA GLY A 277 -3.24 -17.41 2.48
C GLY A 277 -4.59 -16.68 2.46
N LEU A 278 -4.73 -15.65 3.31
CA LEU A 278 -5.92 -14.80 3.34
C LEU A 278 -6.13 -14.06 2.01
N GLN A 279 -5.06 -13.57 1.37
CA GLN A 279 -5.14 -12.86 0.09
C GLN A 279 -5.67 -13.76 -1.04
N ILE A 280 -5.20 -15.00 -1.11
CA ILE A 280 -5.65 -16.00 -2.09
C ILE A 280 -7.14 -16.32 -1.84
N PHE A 281 -7.51 -16.57 -0.58
CA PHE A 281 -8.90 -16.82 -0.20
C PHE A 281 -9.82 -15.66 -0.57
N LEU A 282 -9.45 -14.42 -0.24
CA LEU A 282 -10.24 -13.24 -0.58
C LEU A 282 -10.34 -13.00 -2.09
N GLY A 283 -9.32 -13.37 -2.86
CA GLY A 283 -9.36 -13.33 -4.32
C GLY A 283 -10.41 -14.30 -4.88
N ALA A 284 -10.42 -15.54 -4.39
CA ALA A 284 -11.45 -16.53 -4.74
C ALA A 284 -12.85 -16.10 -4.28
N LEU A 285 -12.95 -15.61 -3.03
CA LEU A 285 -14.20 -15.13 -2.45
C LEU A 285 -14.81 -13.98 -3.26
N THR A 286 -13.99 -13.08 -3.81
CA THR A 286 -14.46 -12.00 -4.67
C THR A 286 -15.16 -12.53 -5.92
N ILE A 287 -14.70 -13.64 -6.50
CA ILE A 287 -15.36 -14.27 -7.66
C ILE A 287 -16.61 -15.03 -7.22
N TRP A 288 -16.51 -15.86 -6.18
CA TRP A 288 -17.63 -16.68 -5.69
C TRP A 288 -18.81 -15.87 -5.18
N THR A 289 -18.56 -14.66 -4.67
CA THR A 289 -19.60 -13.72 -4.21
C THR A 289 -20.02 -12.71 -5.27
N VAL A 290 -19.67 -12.95 -6.54
CA VAL A 290 -20.05 -12.10 -7.69
C VAL A 290 -19.63 -10.64 -7.45
N LYS A 291 -18.37 -10.44 -7.05
CA LYS A 291 -17.75 -9.14 -6.76
C LYS A 291 -18.50 -8.37 -5.67
N ASN A 292 -18.84 -9.05 -4.57
CA ASN A 292 -19.34 -8.37 -3.38
C ASN A 292 -18.38 -7.24 -2.95
N PRO A 293 -18.88 -6.02 -2.66
CA PRO A 293 -18.02 -4.86 -2.45
C PRO A 293 -17.13 -4.98 -1.21
N TYR A 294 -17.56 -5.71 -0.18
CA TYR A 294 -16.76 -5.95 1.01
C TYR A 294 -15.63 -6.94 0.72
N ALA A 295 -15.93 -8.06 0.03
CA ALA A 295 -14.91 -9.04 -0.35
C ALA A 295 -13.83 -8.41 -1.25
N ALA A 296 -14.24 -7.64 -2.26
CA ALA A 296 -13.32 -6.95 -3.17
C ALA A 296 -12.46 -5.90 -2.45
N THR A 297 -13.06 -5.13 -1.53
CA THR A 297 -12.33 -4.13 -0.72
C THR A 297 -11.34 -4.79 0.25
N LEU A 298 -11.75 -5.88 0.90
CA LEU A 298 -10.85 -6.64 1.78
C LEU A 298 -9.70 -7.27 0.99
N HIS A 299 -9.96 -7.83 -0.20
CA HIS A 299 -8.91 -8.34 -1.08
C HIS A 299 -7.90 -7.25 -1.46
N GLN A 300 -8.36 -6.04 -1.77
CA GLN A 300 -7.47 -4.89 -2.01
C GLN A 300 -6.65 -4.54 -0.76
N LEU A 301 -7.30 -4.42 0.40
CA LEU A 301 -6.67 -3.98 1.64
C LEU A 301 -5.64 -5.00 2.15
N VAL A 302 -5.98 -6.29 2.13
CA VAL A 302 -5.05 -7.38 2.50
C VAL A 302 -3.90 -7.46 1.50
N GLY A 303 -4.13 -7.19 0.22
CA GLY A 303 -3.06 -7.06 -0.78
C GLY A 303 -2.08 -5.92 -0.45
N ALA A 304 -2.59 -4.77 -0.01
CA ALA A 304 -1.77 -3.66 0.47
C ALA A 304 -0.94 -4.05 1.70
N PHE A 305 -1.53 -4.79 2.66
CA PHE A 305 -0.81 -5.30 3.83
C PHE A 305 0.25 -6.35 3.50
N LEU A 306 -0.02 -7.21 2.51
CA LEU A 306 0.94 -8.19 2.01
C LEU A 306 2.17 -7.50 1.43
N LEU A 307 1.96 -6.48 0.58
CA LEU A 307 3.05 -5.64 0.07
C LEU A 307 3.78 -4.91 1.18
N ALA A 308 3.06 -4.25 2.09
CA ALA A 308 3.62 -3.46 3.18
C ALA A 308 4.48 -4.31 4.13
N SER A 309 4.03 -5.52 4.45
CA SER A 309 4.76 -6.47 5.28
C SER A 309 5.98 -7.04 4.56
N THR A 310 5.86 -7.40 3.27
CA THR A 310 7.01 -7.86 2.46
C THR A 310 8.07 -6.77 2.35
N TRP A 311 7.66 -5.55 2.06
CA TRP A 311 8.51 -4.36 2.03
C TRP A 311 9.18 -4.11 3.39
N GLY A 312 8.41 -4.15 4.48
CA GLY A 312 8.92 -3.93 5.83
C GLY A 312 10.00 -4.95 6.23
N LEU A 313 9.79 -6.24 5.94
CA LEU A 313 10.81 -7.28 6.18
C LEU A 313 12.04 -7.09 5.31
N THR A 314 11.85 -6.71 4.04
CA THR A 314 12.95 -6.41 3.12
C THR A 314 13.76 -5.21 3.61
N PHE A 315 13.09 -4.17 4.08
CA PHE A 315 13.70 -2.96 4.62
C PHE A 315 14.53 -3.28 5.87
N LEU A 316 13.99 -4.07 6.80
CA LEU A 316 14.72 -4.55 7.98
C LEU A 316 15.95 -5.39 7.59
N ALA A 317 15.81 -6.28 6.61
CA ALA A 317 16.91 -7.13 6.17
C ALA A 317 18.09 -6.33 5.58
N HIS A 318 17.83 -5.18 4.96
CA HIS A 318 18.86 -4.30 4.41
C HIS A 318 19.50 -3.37 5.44
N HIS A 319 18.87 -3.18 6.59
CA HIS A 319 19.47 -2.44 7.70
C HIS A 319 20.55 -3.25 8.42
N SER A 320 20.35 -4.56 8.55
CA SER A 320 21.22 -5.44 9.31
C SER A 320 22.67 -5.40 8.83
N GLY A 321 23.60 -5.20 9.78
CA GLY A 321 25.05 -5.12 9.53
C GLY A 321 25.60 -3.70 9.26
N ARG A 322 24.81 -2.63 9.35
CA ARG A 322 25.35 -1.25 9.32
C ARG A 322 25.91 -0.78 10.68
N ALA A 323 25.51 -1.41 11.78
CA ALA A 323 25.96 -1.02 13.13
C ALA A 323 27.42 -1.41 13.44
N THR A 324 28.03 -2.33 12.68
CA THR A 324 29.40 -2.82 12.91
C THR A 324 30.49 -2.01 12.21
N ASN A 325 30.14 -0.99 11.42
CA ASN A 325 31.09 -0.19 10.63
C ASN A 325 31.25 1.25 11.12
N SER A 326 30.78 1.60 12.32
CA SER A 326 31.24 2.84 12.96
C SER A 326 32.67 2.59 13.45
N PRO A 327 33.69 3.30 12.93
CA PRO A 327 34.99 3.27 13.55
C PRO A 327 34.82 3.88 14.94
N HIS A 328 35.11 3.10 15.98
CA HIS A 328 35.50 3.68 17.26
C HIS A 328 36.74 4.52 16.98
N ASN A 329 36.56 5.83 16.82
CA ASN A 329 37.68 6.76 16.89
C ASN A 329 38.11 6.80 18.35
N ASN A 330 39.25 6.16 18.61
CA ASN A 330 40.14 6.50 19.72
C ASN A 330 40.61 7.95 19.61
#